data_AF-F6EWX6-F1
#
_entry.id   AF-F6EWX6-F1
#
_cell.length_a   1.000
_cell.length_b   1.000
_cell.length_c   1.000
_cell.angle_alpha   90.00
_cell.angle_beta   90.00
_cell.angle_gamma   90.00
#
_symmetry.space_group_name_H-M   'P 1'
#
loop_
_entity.id
_entity.type
_entity.pdbx_description
1 polymer ?
#
loop_
_entity_poly.entity_id
_entity_poly.type
_entity_poly.pdbx_seq_one_letter_code
_entity_poly.pdbx_strand_id
1 'polypeptide(L)'
;MSVRLDETHDPARTSWVEGANRHPQFPIQNLPFGIFSPPGHGPRAGVAIGDHVLDIKEIVELLPPEVVDAVSQRSLNRLFALGSEARVALRRKISAILSDPSWSERLGHALFRTADCTLHLPSTIGDYTDFYVGIHHAENVGRQFRPENPLLPNYKWVPIGYHGRASSIRPSGEPVRRPQGQSKAHDSDTPSFGPCQRLDYELEMGIWVGPGNDLGQPIPIGEAHEHIVGLTLLNDWSARDVQAWEYQPLGPFLSKSFHSTISPWVVTMEALAPFRTAQPPRPQGDPAPLPYLNDAADQASGAFSIELEVLISSETMRKAGQPPLRLSRGPATSMYWTVAQIVTHHASNGCNLQPGDLLGTGTLSGPELDQRGSLLELSEGGKTPIILPTGQERRFLEDGDELTIAATARAGDAIPIGFGPCTARILPALP
;
A
#
# COMPACT_ATOMS: atom_id res chain seq x y z
N MET A 1 10.33 21.10 2.96
CA MET A 1 9.72 21.78 1.78
C MET A 1 8.68 20.88 1.12
N SER A 2 7.45 21.37 0.86
CA SER A 2 6.43 20.56 0.18
C SER A 2 6.86 20.16 -1.23
N VAL A 3 6.48 18.96 -1.66
CA VAL A 3 6.73 18.46 -3.01
C VAL A 3 6.02 19.39 -4.01
N ARG A 4 6.78 19.94 -4.96
CA ARG A 4 6.26 20.90 -5.95
C ARG A 4 6.04 20.23 -7.31
N LEU A 5 5.04 20.75 -8.03
CA LEU A 5 4.89 20.44 -9.46
C LEU A 5 6.09 20.94 -10.25
N ASP A 6 6.44 20.19 -11.27
CA ASP A 6 7.54 20.46 -12.20
C ASP A 6 7.22 19.89 -13.60
N GLU A 7 8.16 19.96 -14.54
CA GLU A 7 7.93 19.53 -15.91
C GLU A 7 7.64 18.03 -16.07
N THR A 8 7.94 17.19 -15.07
CA THR A 8 7.68 15.75 -15.12
C THR A 8 6.19 15.43 -14.95
N HIS A 9 5.40 16.39 -14.47
CA HIS A 9 3.96 16.28 -14.25
C HIS A 9 3.12 16.81 -15.40
N ASP A 10 3.76 17.44 -16.41
CA ASP A 10 3.07 18.04 -17.55
C ASP A 10 2.19 17.00 -18.27
N PRO A 11 0.86 17.21 -18.34
CA PRO A 11 -0.04 16.30 -19.04
C PRO A 11 0.26 16.14 -20.54
N ALA A 12 0.95 17.11 -21.15
CA ALA A 12 1.38 17.06 -22.55
C ALA A 12 2.69 16.27 -22.75
N ARG A 13 3.42 15.93 -21.67
CA ARG A 13 4.64 15.13 -21.77
C ARG A 13 4.29 13.72 -22.24
N THR A 14 5.00 13.27 -23.28
CA THR A 14 4.88 11.94 -23.86
C THR A 14 6.19 11.18 -23.75
N SER A 15 6.11 9.86 -23.92
CA SER A 15 7.23 8.92 -23.98
C SER A 15 7.36 8.33 -25.37
N TRP A 16 8.59 8.02 -25.77
CA TRP A 16 8.85 7.20 -26.97
C TRP A 16 8.60 5.71 -26.74
N VAL A 17 8.40 5.27 -25.49
CA VAL A 17 8.02 3.89 -25.17
C VAL A 17 6.59 3.62 -25.61
N GLU A 18 6.42 2.62 -26.48
CA GLU A 18 5.11 2.22 -27.00
C GLU A 18 4.16 1.83 -25.85
N GLY A 19 2.91 2.28 -25.92
CA GLY A 19 1.88 2.00 -24.92
C GLY A 19 1.98 2.82 -23.62
N ALA A 20 3.04 3.60 -23.41
CA ALA A 20 3.21 4.39 -22.19
C ALA A 20 2.35 5.67 -22.15
N ASN A 21 2.06 6.27 -23.30
CA ASN A 21 1.31 7.52 -23.36
C ASN A 21 -0.13 7.32 -22.90
N ARG A 22 -0.49 7.96 -21.77
CA ARG A 22 -1.80 7.81 -21.10
C ARG A 22 -2.11 6.37 -20.67
N HIS A 23 -1.09 5.55 -20.45
CA HIS A 23 -1.24 4.23 -19.84
C HIS A 23 -1.98 4.36 -18.50
N PRO A 24 -2.95 3.46 -18.17
CA PRO A 24 -3.79 3.62 -16.97
C PRO A 24 -3.03 3.51 -15.64
N GLN A 25 -1.90 2.80 -15.64
CA GLN A 25 -1.07 2.59 -14.45
C GLN A 25 0.24 3.37 -14.51
N PHE A 26 1.07 3.10 -15.52
CA PHE A 26 2.44 3.62 -15.61
C PHE A 26 2.67 4.57 -16.80
N PRO A 27 1.98 5.72 -16.89
CA PRO A 27 2.36 6.75 -17.86
C PRO A 27 3.68 7.42 -17.45
N ILE A 28 4.27 8.24 -18.33
CA ILE A 28 5.54 8.95 -18.05
C ILE A 28 5.44 9.93 -16.85
N GLN A 29 4.23 10.30 -16.44
CA GLN A 29 3.97 11.09 -15.24
C GLN A 29 4.06 10.26 -13.95
N ASN A 30 4.04 8.92 -14.02
CA ASN A 30 4.14 8.07 -12.82
C ASN A 30 5.59 7.74 -12.49
N LEU A 31 6.25 6.91 -13.31
CA LEU A 31 7.63 6.44 -13.13
C LEU A 31 7.91 5.87 -11.72
N PRO A 32 7.14 4.86 -11.24
CA PRO A 32 7.38 4.30 -9.92
C PRO A 32 8.62 3.41 -9.92
N PHE A 33 9.28 3.31 -8.76
CA PHE A 33 10.48 2.51 -8.58
C PHE A 33 10.13 1.09 -8.11
N GLY A 34 10.90 0.09 -8.53
CA GLY A 34 10.76 -1.27 -8.06
C GLY A 34 12.05 -2.08 -8.23
N ILE A 35 12.04 -3.31 -7.72
CA ILE A 35 13.10 -4.29 -7.96
C ILE A 35 12.55 -5.39 -8.85
N PHE A 36 13.28 -5.69 -9.93
CA PHE A 36 12.89 -6.72 -10.88
C PHE A 36 14.08 -7.59 -11.29
N SER A 37 13.78 -8.77 -11.81
CA SER A 37 14.71 -9.64 -12.52
C SER A 37 14.16 -9.90 -13.91
N PRO A 38 14.81 -9.40 -14.97
CA PRO A 38 14.52 -9.86 -16.32
C PRO A 38 15.08 -11.27 -16.54
N PRO A 39 14.65 -11.94 -17.62
CA PRO A 39 15.06 -13.31 -17.92
C PRO A 39 16.59 -13.49 -17.85
N GLY A 40 17.03 -14.49 -17.10
CA GLY A 40 18.44 -14.88 -16.98
C GLY A 40 19.32 -13.96 -16.13
N HIS A 41 18.77 -12.96 -15.44
CA HIS A 41 19.55 -12.00 -14.65
C HIS A 41 19.04 -11.87 -13.20
N GLY A 42 19.87 -11.30 -12.33
CA GLY A 42 19.53 -11.10 -10.91
C GLY A 42 18.69 -9.84 -10.63
N PRO A 43 18.20 -9.69 -9.37
CA PRO A 43 17.43 -8.53 -8.92
C PRO A 43 18.18 -7.21 -9.04
N ARG A 44 17.51 -6.17 -9.54
CA ARG A 44 18.03 -4.81 -9.69
C ARG A 44 16.92 -3.77 -9.80
N ALA A 45 17.28 -2.50 -9.67
CA ALA A 45 16.34 -1.39 -9.74
C ALA A 45 15.77 -1.17 -11.15
N GLY A 46 14.47 -0.91 -11.22
CA GLY A 46 13.74 -0.63 -12.45
C GLY A 46 12.68 0.45 -12.26
N VAL A 47 12.24 1.03 -13.38
CA VAL A 47 11.13 1.99 -13.44
C VAL A 47 10.05 1.48 -14.37
N ALA A 48 8.80 1.41 -13.90
CA ALA A 48 7.69 1.02 -14.75
C ALA A 48 7.31 2.14 -15.74
N ILE A 49 7.10 1.78 -17.01
CA ILE A 49 6.69 2.68 -18.09
C ILE A 49 5.88 1.92 -19.15
N GLY A 50 4.58 2.21 -19.25
CA GLY A 50 3.64 1.40 -20.03
C GLY A 50 3.62 -0.06 -19.53
N ASP A 51 3.69 -1.01 -20.47
CA ASP A 51 3.82 -2.44 -20.17
C ASP A 51 5.29 -2.89 -19.99
N HIS A 52 6.22 -1.96 -19.84
CA HIS A 52 7.66 -2.22 -19.76
C HIS A 52 8.26 -1.77 -18.41
N VAL A 53 9.43 -2.32 -18.12
CA VAL A 53 10.34 -1.86 -17.08
C VAL A 53 11.60 -1.35 -17.75
N LEU A 54 11.96 -0.10 -17.47
CA LEU A 54 13.27 0.46 -17.78
C LEU A 54 14.29 -0.06 -16.77
N ASP A 55 15.30 -0.75 -17.27
CA ASP A 55 16.45 -1.21 -16.49
C ASP A 55 17.37 -0.04 -16.14
N ILE A 56 17.39 0.36 -14.86
CA ILE A 56 18.19 1.53 -14.42
C ILE A 56 19.68 1.27 -14.63
N LYS A 57 20.12 0.00 -14.57
CA LYS A 57 21.51 -0.38 -14.79
C LYS A 57 22.02 0.04 -16.17
N GLU A 58 21.17 -0.04 -17.19
CA GLU A 58 21.56 0.25 -18.59
C GLU A 58 21.65 1.76 -18.88
N ILE A 59 21.17 2.61 -17.96
CA ILE A 59 21.27 4.07 -18.07
C ILE A 59 22.13 4.70 -16.98
N VAL A 60 22.81 3.91 -16.16
CA VAL A 60 23.48 4.39 -14.94
C VAL A 60 24.51 5.49 -15.19
N GLU A 61 25.22 5.42 -16.32
CA GLU A 61 26.21 6.43 -16.73
C GLU A 61 25.59 7.79 -17.09
N LEU A 62 24.28 7.82 -17.36
CA LEU A 62 23.53 9.03 -17.65
C LEU A 62 22.94 9.66 -16.40
N LEU A 63 22.98 8.97 -15.25
CA LEU A 63 22.31 9.41 -14.03
C LEU A 63 23.17 10.40 -13.22
N PRO A 64 22.55 11.18 -12.32
CA PRO A 64 23.29 12.00 -11.36
C PRO A 64 24.27 11.13 -10.54
N PRO A 65 25.54 11.54 -10.35
CA PRO A 65 26.54 10.73 -9.65
C PRO A 65 26.13 10.27 -8.25
N GLU A 66 25.36 11.10 -7.53
CA GLU A 66 24.91 10.86 -6.16
C GLU A 66 23.93 9.68 -6.03
N VAL A 67 23.24 9.28 -7.10
CA VAL A 67 22.31 8.14 -7.07
C VAL A 67 22.91 6.83 -7.58
N VAL A 68 24.08 6.87 -8.22
CA VAL A 68 24.67 5.72 -8.93
C VAL A 68 24.90 4.52 -8.00
N ASP A 69 25.50 4.74 -6.83
CA ASP A 69 25.70 3.66 -5.84
C ASP A 69 24.37 3.07 -5.37
N ALA A 70 23.38 3.94 -5.14
CA ALA A 70 22.09 3.56 -4.59
C ALA A 70 21.24 2.72 -5.57
N VAL A 71 21.19 3.10 -6.85
CA VAL A 71 20.41 2.37 -7.86
C VAL A 71 21.09 1.10 -8.36
N SER A 72 22.38 0.92 -8.04
CA SER A 72 23.16 -0.28 -8.36
C SER A 72 22.94 -1.42 -7.35
N GLN A 73 22.19 -1.18 -6.28
CA GLN A 73 21.90 -2.16 -5.25
C GLN A 73 20.79 -3.14 -5.67
N ARG A 74 20.64 -4.22 -4.89
CA ARG A 74 19.59 -5.23 -5.06
C ARG A 74 18.27 -4.87 -4.35
N SER A 75 18.25 -3.75 -3.63
CA SER A 75 17.08 -3.19 -2.96
C SER A 75 17.12 -1.67 -3.01
N LEU A 76 15.97 -1.01 -2.85
CA LEU A 76 15.87 0.44 -2.91
C LEU A 76 16.24 1.15 -1.59
N ASN A 77 16.64 0.43 -0.53
CA ASN A 77 16.97 1.02 0.78
C ASN A 77 17.97 2.19 0.68
N ARG A 78 19.05 2.02 -0.11
CA ARG A 78 20.05 3.07 -0.31
C ARG A 78 19.48 4.28 -1.04
N LEU A 79 18.61 4.06 -2.02
CA LEU A 79 17.92 5.15 -2.73
C LEU A 79 16.96 5.89 -1.79
N PHE A 80 16.26 5.15 -0.93
CA PHE A 80 15.34 5.70 0.07
C PHE A 80 16.08 6.58 1.08
N ALA A 81 17.31 6.21 1.45
CA ALA A 81 18.15 6.95 2.38
C ALA A 81 18.67 8.30 1.84
N LEU A 82 18.75 8.51 0.52
CA LEU A 82 19.31 9.73 -0.08
C LEU A 82 18.40 10.98 0.05
N GLY A 83 17.15 10.81 0.50
CA GLY A 83 16.19 11.92 0.62
C GLY A 83 15.57 12.35 -0.70
N SER A 84 14.76 13.42 -0.66
CA SER A 84 13.93 13.84 -1.80
C SER A 84 14.72 14.49 -2.94
N GLU A 85 15.78 15.25 -2.65
CA GLU A 85 16.57 15.94 -3.67
C GLU A 85 17.15 14.97 -4.71
N ALA A 86 17.80 13.90 -4.25
CA ALA A 86 18.35 12.87 -5.10
C ALA A 86 17.28 12.14 -5.92
N ARG A 87 16.11 11.85 -5.30
CA ARG A 87 14.98 11.22 -6.01
C ARG A 87 14.38 12.13 -7.08
N VAL A 88 14.25 13.43 -6.81
CA VAL A 88 13.78 14.43 -7.79
C VAL A 88 14.76 14.51 -8.96
N ALA A 89 16.07 14.56 -8.70
CA ALA A 89 17.10 14.59 -9.74
C ALA A 89 17.03 13.32 -10.63
N LEU A 90 16.91 12.14 -10.03
CA LEU A 90 16.74 10.87 -10.72
C LEU A 90 15.46 10.87 -11.59
N ARG A 91 14.32 11.26 -11.01
CA ARG A 91 13.02 11.32 -11.70
C ARG A 91 13.08 12.24 -12.92
N ARG A 92 13.60 13.45 -12.77
CA ARG A 92 13.75 14.43 -13.87
C ARG A 92 14.63 13.87 -14.98
N LYS A 93 15.73 13.21 -14.63
CA LYS A 93 16.64 12.61 -15.62
C LYS A 93 15.99 11.47 -16.39
N ILE A 94 15.31 10.55 -15.71
CA ILE A 94 14.57 9.44 -16.34
C ILE A 94 13.45 9.97 -17.23
N SER A 95 12.66 10.92 -16.72
CA SER A 95 11.58 11.56 -17.49
C SER A 95 12.11 12.23 -18.76
N ALA A 96 13.25 12.94 -18.68
CA ALA A 96 13.88 13.56 -19.84
C ALA A 96 14.31 12.51 -20.88
N ILE A 97 15.01 11.44 -20.45
CA ILE A 97 15.46 10.34 -21.32
C ILE A 97 14.26 9.68 -22.02
N LEU A 98 13.20 9.36 -21.28
CA LEU A 98 12.00 8.71 -21.81
C LEU A 98 11.17 9.62 -22.73
N SER A 99 11.30 10.94 -22.60
CA SER A 99 10.58 11.90 -23.44
C SER A 99 11.28 12.30 -24.73
N ASP A 100 12.57 11.97 -24.88
CA ASP A 100 13.37 12.33 -26.06
C ASP A 100 13.51 11.10 -27.00
N PRO A 101 12.83 11.09 -28.16
CA PRO A 101 12.84 9.95 -29.07
C PRO A 101 14.20 9.55 -29.61
N SER A 102 15.22 10.42 -29.53
CA SER A 102 16.59 10.08 -29.94
C SER A 102 17.21 8.97 -29.09
N TRP A 103 16.65 8.70 -27.91
CA TRP A 103 17.05 7.58 -27.06
C TRP A 103 16.41 6.25 -27.44
N SER A 104 15.34 6.23 -28.25
CA SER A 104 14.60 5.01 -28.55
C SER A 104 15.46 3.90 -29.17
N GLU A 105 16.26 4.24 -30.19
CA GLU A 105 17.19 3.30 -30.81
C GLU A 105 18.31 2.87 -29.86
N ARG A 106 18.76 3.77 -28.98
CA ARG A 106 19.89 3.52 -28.07
C ARG A 106 19.48 2.70 -26.86
N LEU A 107 18.28 2.90 -26.33
CA LEU A 107 17.82 2.32 -25.06
C LEU A 107 16.67 1.33 -25.23
N GLY A 108 16.29 0.97 -26.46
CA GLY A 108 15.31 -0.09 -26.69
C GLY A 108 15.68 -1.41 -26.01
N HIS A 109 16.98 -1.73 -25.93
CA HIS A 109 17.50 -2.92 -25.24
C HIS A 109 17.40 -2.86 -23.70
N ALA A 110 17.23 -1.66 -23.13
CA ALA A 110 17.07 -1.44 -21.69
C ALA A 110 15.61 -1.62 -21.22
N LEU A 111 14.68 -1.84 -22.15
CA LEU A 111 13.27 -2.06 -21.85
C LEU A 111 12.95 -3.56 -21.87
N PHE A 112 12.40 -4.03 -20.76
CA PHE A 112 11.89 -5.38 -20.64
C PHE A 112 10.38 -5.34 -20.51
N ARG A 113 9.66 -6.24 -21.17
CA ARG A 113 8.23 -6.39 -20.92
C ARG A 113 8.02 -6.84 -19.47
N THR A 114 7.15 -6.15 -18.74
CA THR A 114 6.90 -6.45 -17.32
C THR A 114 6.42 -7.89 -17.14
N ALA A 115 5.65 -8.43 -18.09
CA ALA A 115 5.15 -9.81 -18.06
C ALA A 115 6.25 -10.88 -18.16
N ASP A 116 7.42 -10.53 -18.70
CA ASP A 116 8.57 -11.44 -18.84
C ASP A 116 9.53 -11.35 -17.64
N CYS A 117 9.25 -10.46 -16.70
CA CYS A 117 10.08 -10.17 -15.54
C CYS A 117 9.52 -10.80 -14.25
N THR A 118 10.40 -11.12 -13.31
CA THR A 118 10.01 -11.38 -11.92
C THR A 118 10.11 -10.07 -11.13
N LEU A 119 9.01 -9.64 -10.51
CA LEU A 119 8.99 -8.50 -9.60
C LEU A 119 9.26 -8.96 -8.17
N HIS A 120 10.04 -8.20 -7.42
CA HIS A 120 10.45 -8.51 -6.05
C HIS A 120 9.92 -7.46 -5.07
N LEU A 121 10.15 -7.69 -3.77
CA LEU A 121 9.98 -6.62 -2.79
C LEU A 121 10.91 -5.44 -3.15
N PRO A 122 10.42 -4.19 -3.10
CA PRO A 122 11.20 -3.03 -3.49
C PRO A 122 12.34 -2.73 -2.48
N SER A 123 12.19 -3.15 -1.24
CA SER A 123 13.11 -2.85 -0.15
C SER A 123 13.31 -4.08 0.74
N THR A 124 14.46 -4.16 1.41
CA THR A 124 14.60 -4.99 2.61
C THR A 124 13.91 -4.25 3.74
N ILE A 125 12.81 -4.81 4.25
CA ILE A 125 12.01 -4.18 5.31
C ILE A 125 12.69 -4.50 6.65
N GLY A 126 13.13 -3.45 7.36
CA GLY A 126 13.64 -3.58 8.73
C GLY A 126 12.48 -3.86 9.67
N ASP A 127 11.63 -2.85 9.83
CA ASP A 127 10.41 -2.92 10.63
C ASP A 127 9.16 -2.69 9.77
N TYR A 128 8.09 -3.40 10.16
CA TYR A 128 6.74 -3.17 9.66
C TYR A 128 5.86 -2.79 10.85
N THR A 129 5.20 -1.64 10.76
CA THR A 129 4.18 -1.21 11.73
C THR A 129 2.87 -1.00 11.00
N ASP A 130 1.80 -1.51 11.58
CA ASP A 130 0.47 -1.44 11.01
C ASP A 130 -0.39 -0.50 11.86
N PHE A 131 -0.94 0.54 11.24
CA PHE A 131 -1.76 1.52 11.91
C PHE A 131 -3.23 1.15 11.86
N TYR A 132 -4.07 2.00 12.44
CA TYR A 132 -5.51 1.82 12.48
C TYR A 132 -6.18 3.17 12.22
N VAL A 133 -5.91 3.79 11.07
CA VAL A 133 -6.30 5.19 10.81
C VAL A 133 -7.66 5.37 10.12
N GLY A 134 -8.27 4.31 9.59
CA GLY A 134 -9.60 4.36 8.97
C GLY A 134 -10.73 4.43 10.00
N ILE A 135 -11.29 5.63 10.24
CA ILE A 135 -12.31 5.81 11.30
C ILE A 135 -13.58 5.00 11.07
N HIS A 136 -14.05 4.89 9.83
CA HIS A 136 -15.24 4.09 9.52
C HIS A 136 -14.99 2.60 9.75
N HIS A 137 -13.78 2.11 9.45
CA HIS A 137 -13.39 0.75 9.78
C HIS A 137 -13.41 0.53 11.30
N ALA A 138 -12.81 1.45 12.05
CA ALA A 138 -12.80 1.42 13.50
C ALA A 138 -14.20 1.41 14.12
N GLU A 139 -15.12 2.21 13.56
CA GLU A 139 -16.53 2.21 13.96
C GLU A 139 -17.24 0.90 13.59
N ASN A 140 -17.07 0.40 12.36
CA ASN A 140 -17.74 -0.79 11.87
C ASN A 140 -17.35 -2.03 12.68
N VAL A 141 -16.04 -2.24 12.89
CA VAL A 141 -15.54 -3.32 13.75
C VAL A 141 -15.98 -3.10 15.18
N GLY A 142 -15.85 -1.86 15.68
CA GLY A 142 -16.29 -1.46 17.01
C GLY A 142 -17.75 -1.82 17.28
N ARG A 143 -18.66 -1.57 16.34
CA ARG A 143 -20.11 -1.85 16.48
C ARG A 143 -20.41 -3.35 16.64
N GLN A 144 -19.56 -4.24 16.11
CA GLN A 144 -19.74 -5.68 16.26
C GLN A 144 -19.44 -6.16 17.69
N PHE A 145 -18.57 -5.47 18.42
CA PHE A 145 -18.16 -5.85 19.79
C PHE A 145 -18.71 -4.93 20.88
N ARG A 146 -18.93 -3.65 20.56
CA ARG A 146 -19.33 -2.56 21.46
C ARG A 146 -20.30 -1.61 20.72
N PRO A 147 -21.54 -2.03 20.45
CA PRO A 147 -22.49 -1.28 19.61
C PRO A 147 -22.78 0.14 20.12
N GLU A 148 -22.80 0.35 21.45
CA GLU A 148 -23.09 1.65 22.05
C GLU A 148 -21.90 2.63 22.00
N ASN A 149 -20.67 2.11 22.06
CA ASN A 149 -19.43 2.89 22.07
C ASN A 149 -18.37 2.20 21.20
N PRO A 150 -18.51 2.28 19.86
CA PRO A 150 -17.70 1.47 18.96
C PRO A 150 -16.22 1.87 18.97
N LEU A 151 -15.94 3.17 19.07
CA LEU A 151 -14.59 3.72 19.17
C LEU A 151 -14.10 3.73 20.62
N LEU A 152 -12.84 3.34 20.81
CA LEU A 152 -12.17 3.52 22.09
C LEU A 152 -11.80 5.00 22.31
N PRO A 153 -11.74 5.48 23.56
CA PRO A 153 -11.56 6.91 23.85
C PRO A 153 -10.32 7.56 23.23
N ASN A 154 -9.25 6.79 23.02
CA ASN A 154 -7.98 7.26 22.48
C ASN A 154 -7.95 7.44 20.95
N TYR A 155 -8.88 6.83 20.21
CA TYR A 155 -8.82 6.78 18.74
C TYR A 155 -8.75 8.15 18.07
N LYS A 156 -9.50 9.14 18.59
CA LYS A 156 -9.55 10.50 18.05
C LYS A 156 -8.36 11.39 18.47
N TRP A 157 -7.50 10.87 19.35
CA TRP A 157 -6.33 11.58 19.90
C TRP A 157 -4.99 11.05 19.38
N VAL A 158 -4.94 9.76 19.01
CA VAL A 158 -3.72 9.08 18.63
C VAL A 158 -3.96 8.21 17.39
N PRO A 159 -3.11 8.28 16.34
CA PRO A 159 -3.10 7.27 15.28
C PRO A 159 -2.52 5.97 15.85
N ILE A 160 -3.39 5.12 16.42
CA ILE A 160 -3.00 3.86 17.06
C ILE A 160 -2.39 2.94 16.01
N GLY A 161 -1.35 2.20 16.39
CA GLY A 161 -0.75 1.16 15.58
C GLY A 161 -0.05 0.11 16.44
N TYR A 162 0.40 -0.97 15.81
CA TYR A 162 1.12 -2.07 16.44
C TYR A 162 2.24 -2.56 15.50
N HIS A 163 3.26 -3.19 16.08
CA HIS A 163 4.33 -3.79 15.28
C HIS A 163 3.80 -5.03 14.55
N GLY A 164 3.84 -4.99 13.22
CA GLY A 164 3.54 -6.11 12.36
C GLY A 164 4.75 -7.04 12.19
N ARG A 165 4.66 -7.97 11.24
CA ARG A 165 5.74 -8.93 10.98
C ARG A 165 6.40 -8.69 9.62
N ALA A 166 7.59 -8.10 9.64
CA ALA A 166 8.35 -7.84 8.41
C ALA A 166 8.67 -9.10 7.59
N SER A 167 9.01 -10.22 8.25
CA SER A 167 9.47 -11.44 7.57
C SER A 167 8.40 -12.16 6.73
N SER A 168 7.13 -11.83 6.91
CA SER A 168 5.98 -12.44 6.20
C SER A 168 5.41 -11.53 5.11
N ILE A 169 6.02 -10.37 4.86
CA ILE A 169 5.64 -9.51 3.74
C ILE A 169 6.11 -10.15 2.43
N ARG A 170 5.22 -10.22 1.44
CA ARG A 170 5.48 -10.79 0.11
C ARG A 170 5.07 -9.83 -1.01
N PRO A 171 5.76 -9.88 -2.16
CA PRO A 171 5.33 -9.14 -3.32
C PRO A 171 4.02 -9.73 -3.87
N SER A 172 3.26 -8.89 -4.58
CA SER A 172 2.08 -9.27 -5.35
C SER A 172 2.34 -10.50 -6.22
N GLY A 173 1.38 -11.43 -6.24
CA GLY A 173 1.41 -12.68 -7.00
C GLY A 173 1.83 -13.90 -6.17
N GLU A 174 2.50 -13.72 -5.03
CA GLU A 174 2.79 -14.83 -4.14
C GLU A 174 1.50 -15.34 -3.47
N PRO A 175 1.25 -16.67 -3.48
CA PRO A 175 0.03 -17.22 -2.93
C PRO A 175 0.02 -17.18 -1.39
N VAL A 176 -1.17 -16.97 -0.83
CA VAL A 176 -1.43 -16.95 0.62
C VAL A 176 -1.92 -18.32 1.04
N ARG A 177 -1.22 -18.98 1.95
CA ARG A 177 -1.71 -20.24 2.52
C ARG A 177 -2.63 -19.95 3.70
N ARG A 178 -3.83 -20.54 3.70
CA ARG A 178 -4.73 -20.49 4.86
C ARG A 178 -3.99 -20.98 6.11
N PRO A 179 -3.92 -20.17 7.18
CA PRO A 179 -3.18 -20.55 8.37
C PRO A 179 -3.93 -21.60 9.18
N GLN A 180 -3.15 -22.41 9.89
CA GLN A 180 -3.60 -23.21 11.03
C GLN A 180 -3.48 -22.34 12.28
N GLY A 181 -4.43 -22.41 13.21
CA GLY A 181 -4.38 -21.60 14.42
C GLY A 181 -5.34 -22.06 15.51
N GLN A 182 -5.18 -21.50 16.70
CA GLN A 182 -6.15 -21.68 17.77
C GLN A 182 -7.34 -20.74 17.60
N SER A 183 -8.55 -21.25 17.75
CA SER A 183 -9.76 -20.45 17.84
C SER A 183 -10.68 -21.00 18.92
N LYS A 184 -11.52 -20.13 19.50
CA LYS A 184 -12.47 -20.51 20.54
C LYS A 184 -13.88 -20.09 20.12
N ALA A 185 -14.74 -21.09 19.92
CA ALA A 185 -16.17 -20.86 19.71
C ALA A 185 -16.81 -20.29 21.00
N HIS A 186 -17.84 -19.45 20.84
CA HIS A 186 -18.49 -18.76 21.96
C HIS A 186 -19.13 -19.73 22.97
N ASP A 187 -19.59 -20.88 22.50
CA ASP A 187 -20.24 -21.94 23.27
C ASP A 187 -19.27 -23.05 23.73
N SER A 188 -17.97 -22.93 23.45
CA SER A 188 -16.95 -23.88 23.87
C SER A 188 -16.19 -23.41 25.11
N ASP A 189 -15.93 -24.32 26.04
CA ASP A 189 -15.09 -24.05 27.21
C ASP A 189 -13.59 -24.01 26.84
N THR A 190 -13.18 -24.80 25.84
CA THR A 190 -11.78 -24.97 25.43
C THR A 190 -11.54 -24.52 23.98
N PRO A 191 -10.36 -23.97 23.65
CA PRO A 191 -10.02 -23.65 22.27
C PRO A 191 -9.79 -24.93 21.45
N SER A 192 -9.97 -24.82 20.14
CA SER A 192 -9.62 -25.84 19.16
C SER A 192 -8.41 -25.38 18.33
N PHE A 193 -7.68 -26.32 17.70
CA PHE A 193 -6.61 -26.02 16.76
C PHE A 193 -6.97 -26.58 15.39
N GLY A 194 -6.92 -25.76 14.35
CA GLY A 194 -7.27 -26.17 13.00
C GLY A 194 -7.21 -25.04 11.97
N PRO A 195 -7.65 -25.30 10.73
CA PRO A 195 -7.64 -24.30 9.69
C PRO A 195 -8.49 -23.09 10.07
N CYS A 196 -8.00 -21.88 9.78
CA CYS A 196 -8.76 -20.65 9.92
C CYS A 196 -10.09 -20.73 9.15
N GLN A 197 -11.19 -20.45 9.82
CA GLN A 197 -12.55 -20.46 9.27
C GLN A 197 -12.99 -19.08 8.77
N ARG A 198 -12.35 -18.00 9.26
CA ARG A 198 -12.72 -16.61 8.96
C ARG A 198 -11.52 -15.85 8.38
N LEU A 199 -11.02 -16.34 7.25
CA LEU A 199 -9.91 -15.71 6.52
C LEU A 199 -10.42 -14.47 5.78
N ASP A 200 -9.70 -13.37 5.90
CA ASP A 200 -10.12 -12.06 5.43
C ASP A 200 -8.96 -11.30 4.78
N TYR A 201 -9.30 -10.27 4.02
CA TYR A 201 -8.38 -9.27 3.51
C TYR A 201 -8.54 -7.96 4.29
N GLU A 202 -7.54 -7.10 4.19
CA GLU A 202 -7.61 -5.72 4.67
C GLU A 202 -7.12 -4.78 3.57
N LEU A 203 -8.00 -3.90 3.10
CA LEU A 203 -7.68 -2.90 2.09
C LEU A 203 -6.80 -1.80 2.69
N GLU A 204 -5.53 -1.77 2.32
CA GLU A 204 -4.58 -0.80 2.86
C GLU A 204 -3.67 -0.16 1.82
N MET A 205 -3.01 0.91 2.26
CA MET A 205 -1.82 1.42 1.60
C MET A 205 -0.60 1.23 2.52
N GLY A 206 0.55 0.98 1.92
CA GLY A 206 1.84 0.95 2.59
C GLY A 206 2.61 2.25 2.34
N ILE A 207 3.24 2.78 3.38
CA ILE A 207 4.05 4.00 3.37
C ILE A 207 5.52 3.60 3.52
N TRP A 208 6.37 3.99 2.57
CA TRP A 208 7.79 3.69 2.62
C TRP A 208 8.58 4.81 3.30
N VAL A 209 9.31 4.44 4.35
CA VAL A 209 10.21 5.36 5.05
C VAL A 209 11.47 5.62 4.22
N GLY A 210 11.81 6.90 4.09
CA GLY A 210 13.00 7.44 3.41
C GLY A 210 14.16 7.59 4.38
N PRO A 211 14.81 8.77 4.46
CA PRO A 211 15.72 9.06 5.56
C PRO A 211 15.04 8.75 6.90
N GLY A 212 15.75 8.06 7.78
CA GLY A 212 15.27 7.75 9.12
C GLY A 212 15.42 8.92 10.09
N ASN A 213 15.39 8.60 11.38
CA ASN A 213 15.76 9.50 12.48
C ASN A 213 16.65 8.75 13.46
N ASP A 214 17.47 9.49 14.21
CA ASP A 214 18.29 8.89 15.27
C ASP A 214 17.42 8.45 16.45
N LEU A 215 17.83 7.38 17.14
CA LEU A 215 17.13 6.92 18.35
C LEU A 215 17.11 8.03 19.40
N GLY A 216 15.93 8.33 19.92
CA GLY A 216 15.68 9.41 20.86
C GLY A 216 15.38 10.77 20.20
N GLN A 217 15.43 10.89 18.86
CA GLN A 217 15.14 12.12 18.13
C GLN A 217 13.80 12.00 17.39
N PRO A 218 12.73 12.68 17.85
CA PRO A 218 11.44 12.67 17.16
C PRO A 218 11.52 13.32 15.78
N ILE A 219 10.57 12.97 14.90
CA ILE A 219 10.33 13.66 13.63
C ILE A 219 9.17 14.65 13.83
N PRO A 220 9.39 15.97 13.76
CA PRO A 220 8.32 16.96 13.80
C PRO A 220 7.38 16.81 12.59
N ILE A 221 6.08 17.06 12.78
CA ILE A 221 5.08 16.93 11.69
C ILE A 221 5.38 17.79 10.46
N GLY A 222 5.97 18.98 10.64
CA GLY A 222 6.37 19.86 9.52
C GLY A 222 7.55 19.32 8.69
N GLU A 223 8.23 18.28 9.16
CA GLU A 223 9.37 17.63 8.50
C GLU A 223 9.02 16.20 8.01
N ALA A 224 7.89 15.63 8.47
CA ALA A 224 7.52 14.24 8.20
C ALA A 224 7.47 13.88 6.71
N HIS A 225 7.13 14.81 5.81
CA HIS A 225 7.12 14.55 4.36
C HIS A 225 8.51 14.25 3.79
N GLU A 226 9.60 14.69 4.44
CA GLU A 226 10.99 14.44 4.01
C GLU A 226 11.42 13.00 4.28
N HIS A 227 10.74 12.35 5.23
CA HIS A 227 10.95 10.97 5.65
C HIS A 227 10.07 9.97 4.91
N ILE A 228 9.27 10.40 3.93
CA ILE A 228 8.40 9.50 3.17
C ILE A 228 8.83 9.46 1.70
N VAL A 229 9.12 8.26 1.21
CA VAL A 229 9.53 8.05 -0.18
C VAL A 229 8.33 8.03 -1.12
N GLY A 230 7.29 7.31 -0.72
CA GLY A 230 6.19 6.96 -1.58
C GLY A 230 5.25 5.96 -0.96
N LEU A 231 4.27 5.55 -1.75
CA LEU A 231 3.19 4.68 -1.35
C LEU A 231 3.17 3.41 -2.21
N THR A 232 2.67 2.33 -1.62
CA THR A 232 2.32 1.07 -2.29
C THR A 232 0.94 0.63 -1.82
N LEU A 233 0.32 -0.35 -2.48
CA LEU A 233 -0.86 -1.05 -1.96
C LEU A 233 -0.44 -2.15 -1.01
N LEU A 234 -1.24 -2.39 0.02
CA LEU A 234 -0.98 -3.40 1.04
C LEU A 234 -2.27 -4.19 1.30
N ASN A 235 -2.14 -5.51 1.44
CA ASN A 235 -3.19 -6.39 1.93
C ASN A 235 -2.67 -7.10 3.20
N ASP A 236 -3.24 -6.74 4.35
CA ASP A 236 -2.91 -7.38 5.62
C ASP A 236 -3.86 -8.55 5.92
N TRP A 237 -3.50 -9.73 5.40
CA TRP A 237 -4.34 -10.92 5.49
C TRP A 237 -4.61 -11.28 6.95
N SER A 238 -5.87 -11.59 7.22
CA SER A 238 -6.35 -11.66 8.60
C SER A 238 -7.14 -12.93 8.88
N ALA A 239 -6.71 -13.70 9.87
CA ALA A 239 -7.44 -14.85 10.38
C ALA A 239 -8.31 -14.43 11.58
N ARG A 240 -9.55 -13.97 11.31
CA ARG A 240 -10.39 -13.26 12.30
C ARG A 240 -10.79 -14.10 13.51
N ASP A 241 -10.97 -15.39 13.32
CA ASP A 241 -11.28 -16.36 14.37
C ASP A 241 -10.08 -16.64 15.29
N VAL A 242 -8.87 -16.68 14.73
CA VAL A 242 -7.63 -16.73 15.52
C VAL A 242 -7.42 -15.41 16.27
N GLN A 243 -7.61 -14.29 15.57
CA GLN A 243 -7.45 -12.94 16.13
C GLN A 243 -8.32 -12.74 17.37
N ALA A 244 -9.61 -13.08 17.27
CA ALA A 244 -10.56 -12.90 18.36
C ALA A 244 -10.17 -13.66 19.64
N TRP A 245 -9.45 -14.78 19.51
CA TRP A 245 -8.97 -15.58 20.64
C TRP A 245 -7.66 -15.06 21.23
N GLU A 246 -6.71 -14.63 20.39
CA GLU A 246 -5.34 -14.33 20.84
C GLU A 246 -5.11 -12.87 21.24
N TYR A 247 -5.89 -11.91 20.70
CA TYR A 247 -5.44 -10.51 20.68
C TYR A 247 -5.46 -9.81 22.04
N GLN A 248 -6.18 -10.34 23.03
CA GLN A 248 -6.23 -9.71 24.35
C GLN A 248 -5.16 -10.29 25.28
N PRO A 249 -4.37 -9.45 25.97
CA PRO A 249 -4.34 -7.98 25.93
C PRO A 249 -3.30 -7.39 24.97
N LEU A 250 -2.53 -8.21 24.26
CA LEU A 250 -1.27 -7.81 23.63
C LEU A 250 -1.36 -7.34 22.17
N GLY A 251 -2.55 -7.39 21.58
CA GLY A 251 -2.80 -7.07 20.17
C GLY A 251 -2.68 -8.28 19.24
N PRO A 252 -2.94 -8.07 17.93
CA PRO A 252 -2.89 -9.13 16.91
C PRO A 252 -1.48 -9.74 16.78
N PHE A 253 -1.39 -11.05 16.53
CA PHE A 253 -0.09 -11.72 16.39
C PHE A 253 -0.09 -12.78 15.28
N LEU A 254 -0.46 -14.04 15.56
CA LEU A 254 -0.50 -15.12 14.57
C LEU A 254 -1.63 -14.94 13.57
N SER A 255 -2.66 -14.18 13.94
CA SER A 255 -3.77 -13.85 13.06
C SER A 255 -3.41 -12.90 11.92
N LYS A 256 -2.19 -12.34 11.91
CA LYS A 256 -1.68 -11.38 10.91
C LYS A 256 -0.34 -11.83 10.32
N SER A 257 0.58 -12.29 11.18
CA SER A 257 1.98 -12.60 10.81
C SER A 257 2.18 -13.79 9.85
N PHE A 258 1.11 -14.44 9.39
CA PHE A 258 1.21 -15.55 8.43
C PHE A 258 1.47 -15.06 7.00
N HIS A 259 0.97 -13.88 6.63
CA HIS A 259 1.18 -13.28 5.31
C HIS A 259 0.69 -11.82 5.27
N SER A 260 1.47 -10.93 4.65
CA SER A 260 0.99 -9.62 4.18
C SER A 260 1.49 -9.42 2.75
N THR A 261 0.67 -8.91 1.85
CA THR A 261 1.05 -8.72 0.43
C THR A 261 1.17 -7.24 0.11
N ILE A 262 2.17 -6.86 -0.69
CA ILE A 262 2.28 -5.48 -1.21
C ILE A 262 2.39 -5.43 -2.74
N SER A 263 1.92 -4.34 -3.35
CA SER A 263 2.25 -4.09 -4.75
C SER A 263 3.76 -3.82 -4.92
N PRO A 264 4.38 -4.26 -6.03
CA PRO A 264 5.84 -4.24 -6.18
C PRO A 264 6.41 -2.86 -6.52
N TRP A 265 5.56 -1.92 -6.96
CA TRP A 265 5.95 -0.59 -7.39
C TRP A 265 5.73 0.44 -6.29
N VAL A 266 6.75 1.25 -6.01
CA VAL A 266 6.69 2.38 -5.10
C VAL A 266 6.38 3.63 -5.90
N VAL A 267 5.14 4.10 -5.81
CA VAL A 267 4.71 5.37 -6.40
C VAL A 267 5.21 6.48 -5.50
N THR A 268 6.11 7.32 -6.01
CA THR A 268 6.84 8.25 -5.17
C THR A 268 5.99 9.45 -4.76
N MET A 269 6.37 10.10 -3.67
CA MET A 269 5.73 11.34 -3.22
C MET A 269 5.82 12.45 -4.27
N GLU A 270 6.88 12.45 -5.09
CA GLU A 270 7.04 13.32 -6.25
C GLU A 270 5.96 13.05 -7.29
N ALA A 271 5.75 11.79 -7.71
CA ALA A 271 4.68 11.44 -8.64
C ALA A 271 3.27 11.78 -8.12
N LEU A 272 3.09 11.73 -6.80
CA LEU A 272 1.81 12.02 -6.13
C LEU A 272 1.51 13.51 -5.93
N ALA A 273 2.45 14.40 -6.23
CA ALA A 273 2.28 15.84 -6.02
C ALA A 273 1.00 16.44 -6.64
N PRO A 274 0.61 16.10 -7.88
CA PRO A 274 -0.63 16.62 -8.48
C PRO A 274 -1.91 16.13 -7.80
N PHE A 275 -1.82 15.04 -7.03
CA PHE A 275 -2.96 14.36 -6.43
C PHE A 275 -3.09 14.66 -4.93
N ARG A 276 -2.26 15.55 -4.38
CA ARG A 276 -2.43 16.05 -3.02
C ARG A 276 -3.69 16.92 -2.92
N THR A 277 -4.41 16.76 -1.83
CA THR A 277 -5.60 17.55 -1.50
C THR A 277 -5.65 17.85 -0.01
N ALA A 278 -6.52 18.78 0.38
CA ALA A 278 -6.76 19.07 1.79
C ALA A 278 -7.28 17.82 2.52
N GLN A 279 -6.79 17.60 3.73
CA GLN A 279 -7.33 16.58 4.61
C GLN A 279 -8.80 16.91 4.89
N PRO A 280 -9.74 15.95 4.77
CA PRO A 280 -11.13 16.19 5.15
C PRO A 280 -11.21 16.75 6.58
N PRO A 281 -12.02 17.80 6.81
CA PRO A 281 -12.17 18.34 8.15
C PRO A 281 -12.74 17.27 9.07
N ARG A 282 -12.27 17.26 10.32
CA ARG A 282 -12.83 16.37 11.33
C ARG A 282 -14.34 16.61 11.49
N PRO A 283 -15.15 15.57 11.72
CA PRO A 283 -16.58 15.73 11.98
C PRO A 283 -16.86 16.73 13.10
N GLN A 284 -18.01 17.41 13.02
CA GLN A 284 -18.41 18.37 14.05
C GLN A 284 -18.46 17.70 15.42
N GLY A 285 -17.76 18.29 16.40
CA GLY A 285 -17.68 17.78 17.77
C GLY A 285 -16.45 16.91 18.05
N ASP A 286 -15.71 16.49 17.02
CA ASP A 286 -14.45 15.78 17.22
C ASP A 286 -13.36 16.73 17.75
N PRO A 287 -12.46 16.24 18.63
CA PRO A 287 -11.41 17.07 19.18
C PRO A 287 -10.39 17.44 18.10
N ALA A 288 -9.74 18.60 18.26
CA ALA A 288 -8.53 18.89 17.51
C ALA A 288 -7.39 17.94 17.95
N PRO A 289 -6.48 17.52 17.06
CA PRO A 289 -5.27 16.81 17.47
C PRO A 289 -4.42 17.67 18.41
N LEU A 290 -3.61 17.03 19.25
CA LEU A 290 -2.60 17.74 20.04
C LEU A 290 -1.59 18.46 19.12
N PRO A 291 -0.92 19.54 19.57
CA PRO A 291 -0.08 20.37 18.71
C PRO A 291 0.98 19.62 17.90
N TYR A 292 1.58 18.55 18.44
CA TYR A 292 2.59 17.77 17.71
C TYR A 292 2.03 17.02 16.49
N LEU A 293 0.72 16.78 16.42
CA LEU A 293 0.02 16.16 15.29
C LEU A 293 -0.79 17.18 14.48
N ASN A 294 -0.65 18.47 14.72
CA ASN A 294 -1.42 19.49 14.04
C ASN A 294 -0.50 20.48 13.33
N ASP A 295 -0.48 20.42 12.00
CA ASP A 295 0.28 21.32 11.14
C ASP A 295 -0.59 21.83 10.00
N ALA A 296 -0.52 23.14 9.73
CA ALA A 296 -1.40 23.77 8.74
C ALA A 296 -1.09 23.33 7.31
N ALA A 297 0.17 23.05 6.96
CA ALA A 297 0.55 22.60 5.63
C ALA A 297 0.11 21.14 5.40
N ASP A 298 0.25 20.28 6.42
CA ASP A 298 -0.30 18.93 6.41
C ASP A 298 -1.83 18.95 6.26
N GLN A 299 -2.55 19.77 7.02
CA GLN A 299 -4.01 19.84 6.87
C GLN A 299 -4.44 20.37 5.49
N ALA A 300 -3.66 21.27 4.87
CA ALA A 300 -3.96 21.82 3.56
C ALA A 300 -3.64 20.87 2.38
N SER A 301 -2.76 19.86 2.56
CA SER A 301 -2.23 19.06 1.44
C SER A 301 -1.78 17.63 1.77
N GLY A 302 -2.13 17.13 2.96
CA GLY A 302 -1.69 15.85 3.51
C GLY A 302 -2.50 14.64 3.05
N ALA A 303 -3.68 14.88 2.45
CA ALA A 303 -4.51 13.83 1.85
C ALA A 303 -4.17 13.61 0.38
N PHE A 304 -4.62 12.46 -0.15
CA PHE A 304 -4.43 12.08 -1.54
C PHE A 304 -5.76 11.79 -2.22
N SER A 305 -5.94 12.33 -3.42
CA SER A 305 -7.02 12.00 -4.35
C SER A 305 -6.69 10.68 -5.06
N ILE A 306 -6.75 9.60 -4.28
CA ILE A 306 -6.54 8.22 -4.74
C ILE A 306 -7.83 7.46 -4.51
N GLU A 307 -8.25 6.73 -5.52
CA GLU A 307 -9.35 5.79 -5.45
C GLU A 307 -8.80 4.37 -5.33
N LEU A 308 -9.33 3.62 -4.38
CA LEU A 308 -8.96 2.25 -4.05
C LEU A 308 -10.12 1.33 -4.43
N GLU A 309 -9.82 0.15 -4.94
CA GLU A 309 -10.82 -0.88 -5.23
C GLU A 309 -10.32 -2.28 -4.87
N VAL A 310 -11.27 -3.15 -4.52
CA VAL A 310 -11.01 -4.57 -4.24
C VAL A 310 -11.84 -5.44 -5.16
N LEU A 311 -11.18 -6.41 -5.80
CA LEU A 311 -11.76 -7.36 -6.73
C LEU A 311 -11.56 -8.78 -6.21
N ILE A 312 -12.59 -9.62 -6.32
CA ILE A 312 -12.53 -11.06 -6.04
C ILE A 312 -12.81 -11.87 -7.30
N SER A 313 -12.06 -12.95 -7.47
CA SER A 313 -12.35 -13.97 -8.48
C SER A 313 -12.24 -15.35 -7.84
N SER A 314 -13.33 -16.14 -7.88
CA SER A 314 -13.27 -17.55 -7.46
C SER A 314 -12.67 -18.41 -8.56
N GLU A 315 -12.23 -19.63 -8.21
CA GLU A 315 -11.76 -20.59 -9.20
C GLU A 315 -12.83 -20.89 -10.28
N THR A 316 -14.10 -20.99 -9.88
CA THR A 316 -15.24 -21.20 -10.78
C THR A 316 -15.41 -20.02 -11.74
N MET A 317 -15.30 -18.78 -11.25
CA MET A 317 -15.37 -17.58 -12.10
C MET A 317 -14.26 -17.61 -13.17
N ARG A 318 -13.02 -17.89 -12.76
CA ARG A 318 -11.89 -17.97 -13.69
C ARG A 318 -12.07 -19.09 -14.73
N LYS A 319 -12.53 -20.29 -14.32
CA LYS A 319 -12.81 -21.40 -15.25
C LYS A 319 -13.92 -21.08 -16.24
N ALA A 320 -14.91 -20.28 -15.83
CA ALA A 320 -16.00 -19.84 -16.67
C ALA A 320 -15.66 -18.60 -17.53
N GLY A 321 -14.44 -18.07 -17.46
CA GLY A 321 -14.04 -16.84 -18.15
C GLY A 321 -14.79 -15.60 -17.66
N GLN A 322 -15.35 -15.62 -16.45
CA GLN A 322 -16.05 -14.48 -15.88
C GLN A 322 -15.04 -13.46 -15.30
N PRO A 323 -15.30 -12.15 -15.48
CA PRO A 323 -14.45 -11.13 -14.90
C PRO A 323 -14.54 -11.16 -13.36
N PRO A 324 -13.50 -10.68 -12.64
CA PRO A 324 -13.57 -10.48 -11.20
C PRO A 324 -14.75 -9.59 -10.78
N LEU A 325 -15.36 -9.88 -9.64
CA LEU A 325 -16.40 -9.06 -9.01
C LEU A 325 -15.72 -7.97 -8.18
N ARG A 326 -16.14 -6.71 -8.33
CA ARG A 326 -15.72 -5.63 -7.43
C ARG A 326 -16.48 -5.74 -6.11
N LEU A 327 -15.74 -6.00 -5.03
CA LEU A 327 -16.26 -6.06 -3.66
C LEU A 327 -16.49 -4.66 -3.09
N SER A 328 -15.51 -3.77 -3.27
CA SER A 328 -15.60 -2.41 -2.76
C SER A 328 -14.78 -1.43 -3.59
N ARG A 329 -15.13 -0.15 -3.44
CA ARG A 329 -14.43 1.00 -4.06
C ARG A 329 -14.59 2.22 -3.17
N GLY A 330 -13.50 2.80 -2.70
CA GLY A 330 -13.52 3.95 -1.78
C GLY A 330 -12.34 4.89 -1.95
N PRO A 331 -12.41 6.11 -1.42
CA PRO A 331 -11.31 7.07 -1.52
C PRO A 331 -10.26 6.86 -0.42
N ALA A 332 -8.99 7.11 -0.71
CA ALA A 332 -7.92 7.16 0.29
C ALA A 332 -8.14 8.28 1.33
N THR A 333 -8.99 9.27 1.03
CA THR A 333 -9.41 10.31 1.99
C THR A 333 -10.27 9.76 3.15
N SER A 334 -10.61 8.48 3.14
CA SER A 334 -11.15 7.75 4.30
C SER A 334 -10.14 7.59 5.45
N MET A 335 -8.85 7.87 5.22
CA MET A 335 -7.86 8.01 6.28
C MET A 335 -8.21 9.20 7.18
N TYR A 336 -8.49 8.94 8.46
CA TYR A 336 -8.77 10.00 9.44
C TYR A 336 -7.49 10.71 9.92
N TRP A 337 -6.35 10.01 9.85
CA TRP A 337 -5.03 10.54 10.14
C TRP A 337 -4.17 10.55 8.87
N THR A 338 -3.42 11.62 8.64
CA THR A 338 -2.54 11.75 7.47
C THR A 338 -1.31 10.87 7.60
N VAL A 339 -0.64 10.60 6.48
CA VAL A 339 0.65 9.89 6.47
C VAL A 339 1.75 10.63 7.25
N ALA A 340 1.69 11.96 7.32
CA ALA A 340 2.60 12.75 8.13
C ALA A 340 2.32 12.54 9.63
N GLN A 341 1.06 12.50 10.03
CA GLN A 341 0.66 12.21 11.41
C GLN A 341 1.07 10.79 11.85
N ILE A 342 0.99 9.80 10.95
CA ILE A 342 1.47 8.43 11.18
C ILE A 342 2.98 8.45 11.52
N VAL A 343 3.81 9.02 10.63
CA VAL A 343 5.27 9.07 10.82
C VAL A 343 5.65 9.84 12.08
N THR A 344 5.04 11.01 12.27
CA THR A 344 5.28 11.88 13.44
C THR A 344 4.96 11.15 14.73
N HIS A 345 3.80 10.48 14.81
CA HIS A 345 3.40 9.77 16.00
C HIS A 345 4.34 8.60 16.29
N HIS A 346 4.70 7.83 15.26
CA HIS A 346 5.59 6.68 15.41
C HIS A 346 6.95 7.07 16.02
N ALA A 347 7.54 8.18 15.57
CA ALA A 347 8.82 8.69 16.08
C ALA A 347 8.69 9.52 17.37
N SER A 348 7.47 9.85 17.82
CA SER A 348 7.24 10.85 18.90
C SER A 348 7.85 10.47 20.25
N ASN A 349 8.05 9.18 20.52
CA ASN A 349 8.71 8.68 21.73
C ASN A 349 10.23 8.50 21.57
N GLY A 350 10.78 8.87 20.41
CA GLY A 350 12.17 8.66 20.03
C GLY A 350 12.45 7.35 19.29
N CYS A 351 11.43 6.57 18.90
CA CYS A 351 11.62 5.42 18.02
C CYS A 351 12.31 5.86 16.71
N ASN A 352 13.37 5.14 16.33
CA ASN A 352 14.14 5.40 15.12
C ASN A 352 13.57 4.65 13.93
N LEU A 353 12.92 5.38 13.02
CA LEU A 353 12.56 4.84 11.71
C LEU A 353 13.82 4.70 10.85
N GLN A 354 13.82 3.72 9.94
CA GLN A 354 14.95 3.39 9.07
C GLN A 354 14.54 3.41 7.58
N PRO A 355 15.47 3.72 6.65
CA PRO A 355 15.21 3.63 5.23
C PRO A 355 14.77 2.23 4.79
N GLY A 356 13.55 2.15 4.28
CA GLY A 356 12.93 0.89 3.88
C GLY A 356 12.02 0.25 4.91
N ASP A 357 11.78 0.87 6.06
CA ASP A 357 10.66 0.49 6.92
C ASP A 357 9.33 0.72 6.19
N LEU A 358 8.34 -0.11 6.53
CA LEU A 358 7.01 -0.07 5.94
C LEU A 358 5.99 0.27 7.02
N LEU A 359 5.14 1.26 6.76
CA LEU A 359 4.01 1.59 7.64
C LEU A 359 2.69 1.31 6.91
N GLY A 360 1.88 0.37 7.40
CA GLY A 360 0.53 0.11 6.91
C GLY A 360 -0.43 1.16 7.45
N THR A 361 -1.42 1.56 6.65
CA THR A 361 -2.43 2.55 7.08
C THR A 361 -3.41 1.97 8.11
N GLY A 362 -3.55 0.65 8.18
CA GLY A 362 -4.76 0.02 8.66
C GLY A 362 -5.84 0.04 7.58
N THR A 363 -6.82 -0.84 7.76
CA THR A 363 -7.93 -1.01 6.83
C THR A 363 -8.65 0.31 6.54
N LEU A 364 -8.79 0.62 5.24
CA LEU A 364 -9.46 1.82 4.75
C LEU A 364 -10.89 1.48 4.34
N SER A 365 -11.85 2.02 5.10
CA SER A 365 -13.28 1.95 4.82
C SER A 365 -13.88 3.33 4.66
N GLY A 366 -14.77 3.51 3.70
CA GLY A 366 -15.66 4.66 3.61
C GLY A 366 -16.95 4.50 4.42
N PRO A 367 -17.80 5.54 4.47
CA PRO A 367 -19.08 5.48 5.19
C PRO A 367 -20.09 4.49 4.58
N GLU A 368 -20.02 4.25 3.27
CA GLU A 368 -20.99 3.40 2.57
C GLU A 368 -20.60 1.91 2.59
N LEU A 369 -21.59 1.02 2.44
CA LEU A 369 -21.39 -0.43 2.48
C LEU A 369 -20.40 -0.90 1.41
N ASP A 370 -20.51 -0.39 0.18
CA ASP A 370 -19.64 -0.72 -0.95
C ASP A 370 -18.27 -0.04 -0.90
N GLN A 371 -17.95 0.65 0.20
CA GLN A 371 -16.66 1.29 0.47
C GLN A 371 -15.89 0.61 1.60
N ARG A 372 -16.39 -0.49 2.14
CA ARG A 372 -15.76 -1.21 3.26
C ARG A 372 -14.50 -1.96 2.82
N GLY A 373 -13.50 -1.95 3.69
CA GLY A 373 -12.16 -2.45 3.41
C GLY A 373 -11.91 -3.92 3.79
N SER A 374 -12.92 -4.68 4.21
CA SER A 374 -12.77 -6.10 4.61
C SER A 374 -14.07 -6.89 4.41
N LEU A 375 -13.97 -8.23 4.29
CA LEU A 375 -15.16 -9.09 4.31
C LEU A 375 -15.82 -9.10 5.68
N LEU A 376 -15.06 -8.95 6.77
CA LEU A 376 -15.63 -8.79 8.12
C LEU A 376 -16.68 -7.67 8.15
N GLU A 377 -16.41 -6.56 7.48
CA GLU A 377 -17.33 -5.44 7.38
C GLU A 377 -18.40 -5.67 6.31
N LEU A 378 -18.03 -6.07 5.10
CA LEU A 378 -18.99 -6.27 3.99
C LEU A 378 -20.05 -7.32 4.30
N SER A 379 -19.67 -8.37 5.03
CA SER A 379 -20.58 -9.46 5.43
C SER A 379 -21.23 -9.27 6.80
N GLU A 380 -21.02 -8.13 7.46
CA GLU A 380 -21.52 -7.83 8.81
C GLU A 380 -21.17 -8.91 9.85
N GLY A 381 -19.90 -9.32 9.87
CA GLY A 381 -19.44 -10.40 10.74
C GLY A 381 -19.80 -11.80 10.24
N GLY A 382 -20.10 -11.93 8.94
CA GLY A 382 -20.55 -13.17 8.33
C GLY A 382 -22.06 -13.40 8.43
N LYS A 383 -22.87 -12.39 8.78
CA LYS A 383 -24.34 -12.49 8.83
C LYS A 383 -24.96 -12.40 7.42
N THR A 384 -24.44 -11.49 6.61
CA THR A 384 -24.95 -11.20 5.26
C THR A 384 -23.95 -11.76 4.23
N PRO A 385 -24.32 -12.76 3.39
CA PRO A 385 -23.42 -13.27 2.39
C PRO A 385 -23.31 -12.33 1.18
N ILE A 386 -22.14 -12.30 0.56
CA ILE A 386 -21.90 -11.69 -0.75
C ILE A 386 -22.16 -12.76 -1.82
N ILE A 387 -22.97 -12.46 -2.82
CA ILE A 387 -23.29 -13.40 -3.91
C ILE A 387 -22.38 -13.13 -5.11
N LEU A 388 -21.54 -14.10 -5.46
CA LEU A 388 -20.69 -14.05 -6.65
C LEU A 388 -21.53 -14.26 -7.92
N PRO A 389 -21.06 -13.82 -9.12
CA PRO A 389 -21.79 -13.99 -10.38
C PRO A 389 -22.08 -15.46 -10.77
N THR A 390 -21.34 -16.42 -10.18
CA THR A 390 -21.56 -17.86 -10.33
C THR A 390 -22.66 -18.42 -9.40
N GLY A 391 -23.23 -17.60 -8.53
CA GLY A 391 -24.17 -18.01 -7.48
C GLY A 391 -23.51 -18.52 -6.19
N GLN A 392 -22.16 -18.58 -6.14
CA GLN A 392 -21.43 -18.91 -4.91
C GLN A 392 -21.58 -17.80 -3.86
N GLU A 393 -21.74 -18.16 -2.60
CA GLU A 393 -21.76 -17.21 -1.49
C GLU A 393 -20.35 -16.99 -0.91
N ARG A 394 -20.08 -15.80 -0.40
CA ARG A 394 -18.89 -15.48 0.40
C ARG A 394 -19.27 -14.75 1.67
N ARG A 395 -18.76 -15.23 2.80
CA ARG A 395 -18.78 -14.54 4.09
C ARG A 395 -17.37 -14.15 4.51
N PHE A 396 -16.45 -15.06 4.25
CA PHE A 396 -15.01 -14.93 4.36
C PHE A 396 -14.38 -15.59 3.12
N LEU A 397 -13.07 -15.48 2.97
CA LEU A 397 -12.34 -16.04 1.84
C LEU A 397 -12.34 -17.57 1.87
N GLU A 398 -12.60 -18.19 0.73
CA GLU A 398 -12.49 -19.63 0.51
C GLU A 398 -11.20 -19.99 -0.22
N ASP A 399 -10.82 -21.26 -0.15
CA ASP A 399 -9.65 -21.75 -0.88
C ASP A 399 -9.88 -21.62 -2.40
N GLY A 400 -8.85 -21.17 -3.11
CA GLY A 400 -8.90 -20.90 -4.55
C GLY A 400 -9.43 -19.51 -4.91
N ASP A 401 -9.96 -18.72 -3.98
CA ASP A 401 -10.27 -17.31 -4.22
C ASP A 401 -8.97 -16.52 -4.52
N GLU A 402 -9.06 -15.56 -5.42
CA GLU A 402 -7.99 -14.62 -5.75
C GLU A 402 -8.51 -13.21 -5.53
N LEU A 403 -7.79 -12.45 -4.71
CA LEU A 403 -8.12 -11.09 -4.33
C LEU A 403 -7.10 -10.15 -4.96
N THR A 404 -7.59 -9.04 -5.49
CA THR A 404 -6.76 -7.98 -6.07
C THR A 404 -7.19 -6.64 -5.50
N ILE A 405 -6.24 -5.92 -4.90
CA ILE A 405 -6.37 -4.50 -4.59
C ILE A 405 -5.76 -3.72 -5.75
N ALA A 406 -6.48 -2.71 -6.24
CA ALA A 406 -6.00 -1.77 -7.24
C ALA A 406 -6.27 -0.33 -6.80
N ALA A 407 -5.51 0.61 -7.36
CA ALA A 407 -5.69 2.02 -7.09
C ALA A 407 -5.37 2.91 -8.28
N THR A 408 -6.03 4.06 -8.34
CA THR A 408 -5.74 5.11 -9.31
C THR A 408 -5.80 6.49 -8.65
N ALA A 409 -4.75 7.28 -8.81
CA ALA A 409 -4.74 8.70 -8.44
C ALA A 409 -5.33 9.54 -9.57
N ARG A 410 -6.25 10.46 -9.25
CA ARG A 410 -6.94 11.32 -10.23
C ARG A 410 -7.14 12.72 -9.67
N ALA A 411 -6.79 13.76 -10.42
CA ALA A 411 -7.00 15.15 -10.01
C ALA A 411 -7.03 16.08 -11.23
N GLY A 412 -8.11 16.83 -11.42
CA GLY A 412 -8.24 17.83 -12.49
C GLY A 412 -7.78 17.33 -13.85
N ASP A 413 -6.87 18.07 -14.47
CA ASP A 413 -6.29 17.78 -15.78
C ASP A 413 -5.02 16.90 -15.73
N ALA A 414 -4.58 16.46 -14.54
CA ALA A 414 -3.42 15.59 -14.41
C ALA A 414 -3.69 14.21 -15.06
N ILE A 415 -2.67 13.65 -15.72
CA ILE A 415 -2.75 12.28 -16.25
C ILE A 415 -2.86 11.31 -15.06
N PRO A 416 -3.91 10.47 -14.98
CA PRO A 416 -4.07 9.51 -13.91
C PRO A 416 -2.87 8.56 -13.81
N ILE A 417 -2.48 8.22 -12.57
CA ILE A 417 -1.41 7.25 -12.31
C ILE A 417 -1.93 6.13 -11.42
N GLY A 418 -1.39 4.93 -11.60
CA GLY A 418 -1.75 3.76 -10.82
C GLY A 418 -0.58 3.17 -10.05
N PHE A 419 -0.86 2.10 -9.30
CA PHE A 419 0.08 1.48 -8.37
C PHE A 419 0.52 0.07 -8.81
N GLY A 420 -0.07 -0.44 -9.89
CA GLY A 420 -0.06 -1.87 -10.18
C GLY A 420 -0.95 -2.65 -9.21
N PRO A 421 -1.19 -3.94 -9.49
CA PRO A 421 -2.06 -4.75 -8.64
C PRO A 421 -1.32 -5.28 -7.40
N CYS A 422 -2.02 -5.34 -6.27
CA CYS A 422 -1.65 -6.15 -5.11
C CYS A 422 -2.59 -7.37 -5.08
N THR A 423 -2.09 -8.51 -5.56
CA THR A 423 -2.89 -9.71 -5.81
C THR A 423 -2.32 -10.90 -5.08
N ALA A 424 -3.18 -11.75 -4.52
CA ALA A 424 -2.79 -13.10 -4.13
C ALA A 424 -3.95 -14.09 -4.24
N ARG A 425 -3.60 -15.36 -4.40
CA ARG A 425 -4.53 -16.49 -4.39
C ARG A 425 -4.45 -17.25 -3.09
N ILE A 426 -5.60 -17.66 -2.56
CA ILE A 426 -5.70 -18.46 -1.34
C ILE A 426 -5.44 -19.94 -1.65
N LEU A 427 -4.47 -20.53 -0.97
CA LEU A 427 -4.21 -21.97 -0.97
C LEU A 427 -4.82 -22.61 0.28
N PRO A 428 -5.23 -23.89 0.17
CA PRO A 428 -5.64 -24.67 1.33
C PRO A 428 -4.59 -24.72 2.44
N ALA A 429 -5.07 -24.85 3.66
CA ALA A 429 -4.23 -25.12 4.83
C ALA A 429 -3.49 -26.46 4.62
N LEU A 430 -2.31 -26.58 5.27
CA LEU A 430 -1.63 -27.89 5.31
C LEU A 430 -2.45 -28.88 6.15
N PRO A 431 -2.40 -30.19 5.83
CA PRO A 431 -3.09 -31.23 6.61
C PRO A 431 -2.73 -31.25 8.10
#